data_AF-A0A1V4ELP9-F1
#
_entry.id   AF-A0A1V4ELP9-F1
#
_cell.length_a   1.000
_cell.length_b   1.000
_cell.length_c   1.000
_cell.angle_alpha   90.00
_cell.angle_beta   90.00
_cell.angle_gamma   90.00
#
_symmetry.space_group_name_H-M   'P 1'
#
loop_
_entity.id
_entity.type
_entity.pdbx_description
1 polymer ?
#
loop_
_entity_poly.entity_id
_entity_poly.type
_entity_poly.pdbx_seq_one_letter_code
_entity_poly.pdbx_strand_id
1 'polypeptide(L)' 'MRLAHILDGLHCSCCGALDVLWLDPVRGIVECHECGEKAMVIVDGLDLVDALDGCGGDW' A
#
# COMPACT_ATOMS: atom_id res chain seq x y z
N MET A 1 -1.72 1.53 -18.30
CA MET A 1 -2.81 1.86 -17.35
C MET A 1 -2.22 1.73 -15.95
N ARG A 2 -2.24 2.79 -15.14
CA ARG A 2 -1.84 2.70 -13.71
C ARG A 2 -3.10 2.33 -12.94
N LEU A 3 -3.11 1.14 -12.35
CA LEU A 3 -4.18 0.72 -11.42
C LEU A 3 -3.95 1.51 -10.13
N ALA A 4 -4.70 2.60 -9.95
CA ALA A 4 -4.69 3.34 -8.70
C ALA A 4 -6.04 3.14 -8.01
N HIS A 5 -6.02 2.69 -6.76
CA HIS A 5 -7.22 2.50 -5.95
C HIS A 5 -7.42 3.71 -5.04
N ILE A 6 -8.59 4.33 -5.08
CA ILE A 6 -8.93 5.40 -4.14
C ILE A 6 -9.18 4.78 -2.77
N LEU A 7 -8.61 5.40 -1.74
CA LEU A 7 -8.80 5.04 -0.34
C LEU A 7 -9.92 5.91 0.25
N ASP A 8 -11.12 5.35 0.30
CA ASP A 8 -12.31 5.96 0.87
C ASP A 8 -12.25 6.05 2.40
N GLY A 9 -12.83 7.11 2.97
CA GLY A 9 -12.91 7.38 4.40
C GLY A 9 -11.59 7.87 5.01
N LEU A 10 -10.58 8.18 4.20
CA LEU A 10 -9.26 8.59 4.67
C LEU A 10 -8.96 10.04 4.28
N HIS A 11 -8.45 10.78 5.26
CA HIS A 11 -7.95 12.14 5.13
C HIS A 11 -6.43 12.17 4.93
N CYS A 12 -5.96 13.06 4.05
CA CYS A 12 -4.54 13.36 3.93
C CYS A 12 -4.05 14.06 5.20
N SER A 13 -2.99 13.54 5.82
CA SER A 13 -2.39 14.15 7.02
C SER A 13 -1.74 15.52 6.76
N CYS A 14 -1.38 15.82 5.51
CA CYS A 14 -0.73 17.07 5.12
C CYS A 14 -1.75 18.19 4.82
N CYS A 15 -2.73 17.93 3.95
CA CYS A 15 -3.71 18.96 3.55
C CYS A 15 -5.10 18.82 4.18
N GLY A 16 -5.38 17.71 4.88
CA GLY A 16 -6.66 17.45 5.53
C GLY A 16 -7.81 17.06 4.61
N ALA A 17 -7.59 17.03 3.29
CA ALA A 17 -8.62 16.66 2.32
C ALA A 17 -9.03 15.18 2.47
N LEU A 18 -10.33 14.90 2.30
CA LEU A 18 -10.97 13.59 2.45
C LEU A 18 -11.11 12.89 1.09
N ASP A 19 -10.87 11.58 1.04
CA ASP A 19 -11.06 10.73 -0.15
C ASP A 19 -10.16 11.10 -1.35
N VAL A 20 -9.01 11.69 -1.07
CA VAL A 20 -8.02 12.14 -2.08
C VAL A 20 -6.76 11.29 -2.12
N LEU A 21 -6.71 10.22 -1.31
CA LEU A 21 -5.57 9.31 -1.22
C LEU A 21 -5.72 8.16 -2.21
N TRP A 22 -4.68 7.95 -3.02
CA TRP A 22 -4.64 6.97 -4.11
C TRP A 22 -3.52 5.98 -3.83
N LEU A 23 -3.85 4.70 -3.78
CA LEU A 23 -2.90 3.60 -3.62
C LEU A 23 -2.45 3.10 -5.00
N ASP A 24 -1.15 3.13 -5.25
CA ASP A 24 -0.49 2.38 -6.32
C ASP A 24 0.03 1.05 -5.74
N PRO A 25 -0.68 -0.07 -5.94
CA PRO A 25 -0.31 -1.37 -5.37
C PRO A 25 0.94 -1.96 -6.03
N VAL A 26 1.29 -1.51 -7.24
CA VAL A 26 2.50 -1.97 -7.95
C VAL A 26 3.74 -1.36 -7.32
N ARG A 27 3.65 -0.09 -6.90
CA ARG A 27 4.77 0.66 -6.31
C ARG A 27 4.76 0.62 -4.79
N GLY A 28 3.66 0.19 -4.16
CA GLY A 28 3.48 0.21 -2.71
C GLY A 28 3.46 1.64 -2.15
N ILE A 29 2.85 2.58 -2.88
CA ILE A 29 2.84 4.00 -2.52
C ILE A 29 1.40 4.50 -2.42
N VAL A 30 1.12 5.29 -1.39
CA VAL A 30 -0.09 6.12 -1.30
C VAL A 30 0.29 7.55 -1.67
N GLU A 31 -0.48 8.15 -2.58
CA GLU A 31 -0.31 9.53 -3.03
C GLU A 31 -1.58 10.34 -2.77
N CYS A 32 -1.43 11.56 -2.27
CA CYS A 32 -2.53 12.52 -2.24
C CYS A 32 -2.63 13.24 -3.58
N HIS A 33 -3.80 13.18 -4.21
CA HIS A 33 -4.03 13.81 -5.51
C HIS A 33 -4.04 15.34 -5.44
N GLU A 34 -4.47 15.91 -4.31
CA GLU A 34 -4.60 17.37 -4.13
C GLU A 34 -3.26 18.06 -3.89
N CYS A 35 -2.48 17.57 -2.91
CA CYS A 35 -1.23 18.19 -2.49
C CYS A 35 0.03 17.49 -3.02
N GLY A 36 -0.10 16.31 -3.62
CA GLY A 36 1.01 15.53 -4.17
C GLY A 36 1.88 14.82 -3.13
N GLU A 37 1.49 14.84 -1.85
CA GLU A 37 2.18 14.12 -0.77
C GLU A 37 2.20 12.62 -1.05
N LYS A 38 3.35 11.96 -0.82
CA LYS A 38 3.53 10.52 -1.08
C LYS A 38 4.03 9.82 0.17
N ALA A 39 3.45 8.66 0.47
CA ALA A 39 3.85 7.80 1.58
C ALA A 39 4.08 6.36 1.08
N MET A 40 5.13 5.71 1.57
CA MET A 40 5.38 4.29 1.29
C MET A 40 4.53 3.43 2.23
N VAL A 41 3.87 2.42 1.69
CA VAL A 41 3.10 1.45 2.48
C VAL A 41 4.06 0.37 2.96
N ILE A 42 4.27 0.30 4.27
CA ILE A 42 4.99 -0.78 4.92
C ILE A 42 3.95 -1.83 5.31
N VAL A 43 3.95 -2.96 4.61
CA VAL A 43 3.15 -4.13 5.01
C VAL A 43 4.02 -4.98 5.93
N ASP A 44 3.85 -4.79 7.23
CA ASP A 44 4.38 -5.71 8.24
C ASP A 44 3.53 -6.98 8.18
N GLY A 45 4.03 -8.03 7.53
CA GLY A 45 3.24 -9.23 7.21
C GLY A 45 3.75 -10.04 6.02
N LEU A 46 4.78 -9.56 5.32
CA LEU A 46 5.58 -10.40 4.44
C LEU A 46 6.85 -10.83 5.19
N ASP A 47 6.72 -11.87 6.00
CA ASP A 47 7.79 -12.86 6.14
C ASP A 47 8.08 -13.36 4.71
N LEU A 48 8.98 -12.68 4.00
CA LEU A 48 9.47 -13.07 2.68
C LEU A 48 10.10 -14.48 2.69
N VAL A 49 10.26 -15.08 3.89
CA VAL A 49 10.75 -16.44 4.13
C VAL A 49 9.67 -17.51 4.01
N ASP A 50 8.37 -17.21 4.13
CA ASP A 50 7.30 -18.20 3.94
C ASP A 50 7.08 -18.58 2.46
N ALA A 51 7.63 -17.80 1.51
CA ALA A 51 7.61 -18.16 0.10
C ALA A 51 8.72 -19.14 -0.31
N LEU A 52 9.72 -19.37 0.55
CA LEU A 52 10.85 -20.26 0.25
C LEU A 52 10.94 -21.48 1.17
N ASP A 53 10.21 -21.53 2.29
CA ASP A 53 10.16 -22.74 3.13
C ASP A 53 9.06 -23.71 2.64
N GLY A 54 9.31 -24.28 1.46
CA GLY A 54 8.74 -25.58 1.12
C GLY A 54 9.42 -26.67 1.95
N CYS A 55 9.21 -26.71 3.26
CA CYS A 55 9.49 -27.93 4.03
C CYS A 55 8.43 -28.97 3.67
N GLY A 56 8.77 -29.79 2.67
CA GLY A 56 8.09 -31.05 2.41
C GLY A 56 8.11 -31.89 3.68
N GLY A 57 6.92 -32.22 4.19
CA GLY A 57 6.77 -33.12 5.31
C GLY A 57 7.17 -34.55 4.95
N ASP A 58 7.61 -35.29 5.98
CA ASP A 58 7.38 -36.73 6.09
C ASP A 58 7.33 -37.08 7.59
N TRP A 59 6.40 -37.97 7.93
CA TRP A 59 5.93 -38.43 9.24
C TRP A 59 6.95 -38.63 10.38
#